data_AF-A0A1I1FMK9-F1
#
_entry.id   AF-A0A1I1FMK9-F1
#
_cell.length_a   1.000
_cell.length_b   1.000
_cell.length_c   1.000
_cell.angle_alpha   90.00
_cell.angle_beta   90.00
_cell.angle_gamma   90.00
#
_symmetry.space_group_name_H-M   'P 1'
#
loop_
_entity.id
_entity.type
_entity.pdbx_description
1 polymer ?
#
loop_
_entity_poly.entity_id
_entity_poly.type
_entity_poly.pdbx_seq_one_letter_code
_entity_poly.pdbx_strand_id
1 'polypeptide(L)'
;MLKVHLSDTQTTFIRRTDGNSSLSDANEVFIGRAQNIFRLSNANRTFIGRTQVNFRLSNANEAFIRRAQVNYQLSNANEAFIGRAQVNFRLSNANRTFIGRTQVNFRLSNANRTFIGRTQVNLRLSNAHETFIRRAQVNSRLSNANEAFIRRAQVKFCLSNANKAFIRRAQDNFRLSNANGVLIRRTHINSHLGGTN
;
A
#
# COMPACT_ATOMS: atom_id res chain seq x y z
N MET A 1 19.43 10.44 -24.67
CA MET A 1 18.49 9.59 -23.90
C MET A 1 17.08 9.99 -24.30
N LEU A 2 16.31 9.08 -24.91
CA LEU A 2 15.00 9.39 -25.51
C LEU A 2 13.97 9.72 -24.42
N LYS A 3 13.37 10.91 -24.49
CA LYS A 3 12.25 11.32 -23.64
C LYS A 3 10.96 11.01 -24.42
N VAL A 4 10.09 10.18 -23.86
CA VAL A 4 8.79 9.83 -24.49
C VAL A 4 7.70 10.65 -23.82
N HIS A 5 6.96 11.43 -24.61
CA HIS A 5 5.78 12.19 -24.19
C HIS A 5 4.62 11.78 -25.09
N LEU A 6 3.57 11.25 -24.49
CA LEU A 6 2.34 10.83 -25.15
C LEU A 6 1.16 11.44 -24.37
N SER A 7 0.10 11.83 -25.06
CA SER A 7 -1.16 12.28 -24.46
C SER A 7 -2.34 11.68 -25.24
N ASP A 8 -3.51 11.64 -24.61
CA ASP A 8 -4.80 11.36 -25.26
C ASP A 8 -4.85 10.00 -25.98
N THR A 9 -4.18 8.99 -25.41
CA THR A 9 -4.07 7.67 -26.03
C THR A 9 -5.18 6.75 -25.56
N GLN A 10 -5.85 6.05 -26.48
CA GLN A 10 -6.77 4.98 -26.09
C GLN A 10 -6.02 3.82 -25.44
N THR A 11 -5.01 3.29 -26.11
CA THR A 11 -4.20 2.20 -25.55
C THR A 11 -2.72 2.45 -25.85
N THR A 12 -1.91 2.39 -24.81
CA THR A 12 -0.46 2.55 -24.90
C THR A 12 0.24 1.29 -24.43
N PHE A 13 0.96 0.64 -25.34
CA PHE A 13 1.85 -0.49 -25.03
C PHE A 13 3.30 -0.03 -25.05
N ILE A 14 3.97 -0.14 -23.91
CA ILE A 14 5.38 0.15 -23.78
C ILE A 14 6.10 -1.08 -23.25
N ARG A 15 6.79 -1.80 -24.14
CA ARG A 15 7.60 -2.95 -23.74
C ARG A 15 8.67 -2.55 -22.73
N ARG A 16 9.38 -1.44 -23.01
CA ARG A 16 10.46 -0.93 -22.16
C ARG A 16 10.65 0.58 -22.30
N THR A 17 10.83 1.28 -21.18
CA THR A 17 11.41 2.64 -21.17
C THR A 17 12.73 2.64 -20.41
N ASP A 18 13.74 3.24 -21.04
CA ASP A 18 15.06 3.47 -20.43
C ASP A 18 15.25 4.94 -20.05
N GLY A 19 14.55 5.84 -20.73
CA GLY A 19 14.52 7.28 -20.50
C GLY A 19 13.55 7.73 -19.40
N ASN A 20 13.58 9.04 -19.12
CA ASN A 20 12.48 9.69 -18.42
C ASN A 20 11.30 9.78 -19.38
N SER A 21 10.16 9.23 -18.97
CA SER A 21 8.96 9.18 -19.81
C SER A 21 7.77 9.77 -19.05
N SER A 22 6.87 10.39 -19.79
CA SER A 22 5.57 10.79 -19.28
C SER A 22 4.45 10.47 -20.25
N LEU A 23 3.31 10.09 -19.69
CA LEU A 23 2.07 9.86 -20.41
C LEU A 23 0.95 10.57 -19.65
N SER A 24 0.05 11.22 -20.37
CA SER A 24 -1.17 11.81 -19.81
C SER A 24 -2.40 11.28 -20.53
N ASP A 25 -3.53 11.30 -19.84
CA ASP A 25 -4.86 11.08 -20.40
C ASP A 25 -4.97 9.82 -21.28
N ALA A 26 -4.51 8.71 -20.72
CA ALA A 26 -4.63 7.41 -21.37
C ALA A 26 -5.90 6.67 -20.90
N ASN A 27 -6.53 5.87 -21.74
CA ASN A 27 -7.53 4.93 -21.24
C ASN A 27 -6.81 3.69 -20.66
N GLU A 28 -6.00 2.99 -21.47
CA GLU A 28 -5.27 1.79 -21.02
C GLU A 28 -3.77 1.89 -21.24
N VAL A 29 -2.99 1.53 -20.20
CA VAL A 29 -1.52 1.62 -20.23
C VAL A 29 -0.91 0.30 -19.80
N PHE A 30 -0.09 -0.29 -20.67
CA PHE A 30 0.65 -1.52 -20.41
C PHE A 30 2.14 -1.27 -20.50
N ILE A 31 2.84 -1.34 -19.37
CA ILE A 31 4.29 -1.12 -19.29
C ILE A 31 4.96 -2.42 -18.85
N GLY A 32 5.76 -3.01 -19.75
CA GLY A 32 6.56 -4.20 -19.44
C GLY A 32 7.64 -3.88 -18.39
N ARG A 33 8.48 -2.87 -18.68
CA ARG A 33 9.54 -2.40 -17.77
C ARG A 33 9.81 -0.91 -17.91
N ALA A 34 9.75 -0.16 -16.82
CA ALA A 34 10.29 1.19 -16.73
C ALA A 34 11.56 1.20 -15.86
N GLN A 35 12.69 1.61 -16.43
CA GLN A 35 13.98 1.58 -15.75
C GLN A 35 14.25 2.84 -14.94
N ASN A 36 13.85 4.01 -15.45
CA ASN A 36 14.16 5.28 -14.82
C ASN A 36 12.91 5.95 -14.21
N ILE A 37 12.69 7.24 -14.44
CA ILE A 37 11.51 7.97 -13.99
C ILE A 37 10.38 7.81 -15.02
N PHE A 38 9.25 7.27 -14.59
CA PHE A 38 8.03 7.26 -15.38
C PHE A 38 6.93 8.01 -14.63
N ARG A 39 6.26 8.93 -15.34
CA ARG A 39 5.11 9.69 -14.84
C ARG A 39 3.87 9.37 -15.66
N LEU A 40 2.79 9.01 -15.00
CA LEU A 40 1.48 8.83 -15.61
C LEU A 40 0.48 9.73 -14.89
N SER A 41 -0.11 10.69 -15.59
CA SER A 41 -1.05 11.62 -14.94
C SER A 41 -2.39 10.94 -14.71
N ASN A 42 -3.09 10.58 -15.79
CA ASN A 42 -4.40 9.95 -15.74
C ASN A 42 -4.37 8.69 -16.59
N ALA A 43 -4.88 7.59 -16.04
CA ALA A 43 -5.14 6.38 -16.78
C ALA A 43 -6.39 5.68 -16.24
N ASN A 44 -7.33 5.23 -17.08
CA ASN A 44 -8.42 4.41 -16.56
C ASN A 44 -7.86 3.10 -15.96
N ARG A 45 -7.06 2.37 -16.77
CA ARG A 45 -6.37 1.14 -16.35
C ARG A 45 -4.87 1.23 -16.58
N THR A 46 -4.10 0.83 -15.58
CA THR A 46 -2.65 0.75 -15.67
C THR A 46 -2.13 -0.62 -15.24
N PHE A 47 -1.38 -1.28 -16.11
CA PHE A 47 -0.64 -2.51 -15.82
C PHE A 47 0.87 -2.28 -15.93
N ILE A 48 1.61 -2.59 -14.87
CA ILE A 48 3.07 -2.44 -14.81
C ILE A 48 3.73 -3.75 -14.40
N GLY A 49 4.52 -4.32 -15.30
CA GLY A 49 5.28 -5.54 -15.06
C GLY A 49 6.47 -5.35 -14.12
N ARG A 50 7.23 -4.26 -14.28
CA ARG A 50 8.34 -3.88 -13.39
C ARG A 50 8.69 -2.40 -13.48
N THR A 51 8.90 -1.77 -12.32
CA THR A 51 9.50 -0.44 -12.19
C THR A 51 10.76 -0.51 -11.33
N GLN A 52 11.89 0.01 -11.83
CA GLN A 52 13.17 -0.05 -11.12
C GLN A 52 13.39 1.16 -10.24
N VAL A 53 13.39 2.38 -10.78
CA VAL A 53 13.74 3.58 -10.01
C VAL A 53 12.49 4.27 -9.47
N ASN A 54 11.84 5.13 -10.27
CA ASN A 54 10.75 5.97 -9.78
C ASN A 54 9.54 5.86 -10.70
N PHE A 55 8.40 5.54 -10.13
CA PHE A 55 7.13 5.60 -10.84
C PHE A 55 6.14 6.45 -10.07
N ARG A 56 5.49 7.37 -10.79
CA ARG A 56 4.42 8.21 -10.26
C ARG A 56 3.19 8.02 -11.14
N LEU A 57 2.09 7.62 -10.52
CA LEU A 57 0.76 7.63 -11.14
C LEU A 57 -0.14 8.54 -10.32
N SER A 58 -0.66 9.60 -10.92
CA SER A 58 -1.52 10.52 -10.18
C SER A 58 -2.89 9.90 -9.98
N ASN A 59 -3.60 9.54 -11.05
CA ASN A 59 -4.94 8.98 -10.97
C ASN A 59 -5.09 7.73 -11.83
N ALA A 60 -5.67 6.70 -11.24
CA ALA A 60 -6.27 5.62 -12.03
C ALA A 60 -7.59 5.13 -11.48
N ASN A 61 -8.42 4.48 -12.30
CA ASN A 61 -9.49 3.66 -11.74
C ASN A 61 -8.89 2.35 -11.24
N GLU A 62 -8.10 1.68 -12.07
CA GLU A 62 -7.44 0.41 -11.73
C GLU A 62 -5.93 0.50 -11.95
N ALA A 63 -5.15 0.12 -10.94
CA ALA A 63 -3.69 0.05 -11.02
C ALA A 63 -3.17 -1.31 -10.58
N PHE A 64 -2.60 -2.07 -11.51
CA PHE A 64 -1.92 -3.34 -11.25
C PHE A 64 -0.41 -3.19 -11.39
N ILE A 65 0.33 -3.48 -10.31
CA ILE A 65 1.79 -3.45 -10.30
C ILE A 65 2.32 -4.78 -9.80
N ARG A 66 3.01 -5.52 -10.68
CA ARG A 66 3.63 -6.78 -10.27
C ARG A 66 4.83 -6.55 -9.35
N ARG A 67 5.73 -5.62 -9.70
CA ARG A 67 6.96 -5.34 -8.93
C ARG A 67 7.42 -3.89 -9.05
N ALA A 68 7.53 -3.21 -7.90
CA ALA A 68 8.21 -1.93 -7.76
C ALA A 68 9.48 -2.10 -6.90
N GLN A 69 10.64 -1.65 -7.39
CA GLN A 69 11.91 -1.81 -6.66
C GLN A 69 12.18 -0.63 -5.73
N VAL A 70 12.40 0.58 -6.25
CA VAL A 70 12.86 1.70 -5.40
C VAL A 70 11.68 2.55 -4.90
N ASN A 71 11.11 3.45 -5.70
CA ASN A 71 10.01 4.29 -5.23
C ASN A 71 8.80 4.21 -6.15
N TYR A 72 7.64 3.99 -5.54
CA TYR A 72 6.36 4.06 -6.22
C TYR A 72 5.42 5.00 -5.46
N GLN A 73 4.78 5.90 -6.20
CA GLN A 73 3.77 6.81 -5.70
C GLN A 73 2.51 6.66 -6.55
N LEU A 74 1.39 6.39 -5.90
CA LEU A 74 0.07 6.43 -6.50
C LEU A 74 -0.79 7.40 -5.68
N SER A 75 -1.27 8.47 -6.29
CA SER A 75 -2.07 9.43 -5.53
C SER A 75 -3.47 8.87 -5.31
N ASN A 76 -4.20 8.55 -6.38
CA ASN A 76 -5.57 8.07 -6.30
C ASN A 76 -5.76 6.81 -7.15
N ALA A 77 -6.43 5.81 -6.57
CA ALA A 77 -6.97 4.68 -7.32
C ALA A 77 -8.32 4.20 -6.80
N ASN A 78 -9.27 3.77 -7.65
CA ASN A 78 -10.39 3.02 -7.11
C ASN A 78 -9.90 1.66 -6.60
N GLU A 79 -9.12 0.95 -7.43
CA GLU A 79 -8.53 -0.34 -7.09
C GLU A 79 -7.03 -0.35 -7.36
N ALA A 80 -6.25 -0.77 -6.35
CA ALA A 80 -4.80 -0.92 -6.46
C ALA A 80 -4.36 -2.33 -6.06
N PHE A 81 -3.76 -3.06 -7.00
CA PHE A 81 -3.13 -4.35 -6.74
C PHE A 81 -1.61 -4.23 -6.84
N ILE A 82 -0.91 -4.61 -5.78
CA ILE A 82 0.55 -4.60 -5.73
C ILE A 82 1.08 -5.98 -5.33
N GLY A 83 1.78 -6.64 -6.26
CA GLY A 83 2.43 -7.92 -5.99
C GLY A 83 3.57 -7.78 -4.98
N ARG A 84 4.61 -7.02 -5.35
CA ARG A 84 5.79 -6.79 -4.51
C ARG A 84 6.31 -5.35 -4.59
N ALA A 85 6.46 -4.70 -3.43
CA ALA A 85 7.20 -3.46 -3.27
C ALA A 85 8.49 -3.71 -2.46
N GLN A 86 9.66 -3.35 -2.99
CA GLN A 86 10.92 -3.57 -2.26
C GLN A 86 11.24 -2.43 -1.29
N VAL A 87 11.42 -1.20 -1.76
CA VAL A 87 11.89 -0.11 -0.89
C VAL A 87 10.73 0.76 -0.41
N ASN A 88 10.19 1.68 -1.22
CA ASN A 88 9.17 2.62 -0.78
C ASN A 88 7.93 2.57 -1.67
N PHE A 89 6.77 2.40 -1.03
CA PHE A 89 5.49 2.55 -1.68
C PHE A 89 4.61 3.53 -0.89
N ARG A 90 4.02 4.49 -1.61
CA ARG A 90 3.05 5.44 -1.08
C ARG A 90 1.78 5.39 -1.92
N LEU A 91 0.64 5.21 -1.26
CA LEU A 91 -0.68 5.36 -1.82
C LEU A 91 -1.45 6.40 -1.00
N SER A 92 -1.97 7.45 -1.63
CA SER A 92 -2.70 8.47 -0.88
C SER A 92 -4.12 7.99 -0.61
N ASN A 93 -4.89 7.72 -1.67
CA ASN A 93 -6.29 7.33 -1.58
C ASN A 93 -6.56 6.08 -2.42
N ALA A 94 -7.26 5.10 -1.85
CA ALA A 94 -7.92 4.09 -2.66
C ALA A 94 -9.17 3.46 -2.07
N ASN A 95 -10.17 3.10 -2.89
CA ASN A 95 -11.32 2.36 -2.39
C ASN A 95 -10.90 0.95 -1.96
N ARG A 96 -10.12 0.25 -2.79
CA ARG A 96 -9.62 -1.09 -2.49
C ARG A 96 -8.13 -1.20 -2.77
N THR A 97 -7.40 -1.76 -1.82
CA THR A 97 -5.96 -2.01 -1.94
C THR A 97 -5.64 -3.45 -1.59
N PHE A 98 -4.98 -4.17 -2.50
CA PHE A 98 -4.40 -5.48 -2.25
C PHE A 98 -2.88 -5.43 -2.36
N ILE A 99 -2.18 -5.99 -1.37
CA ILE A 99 -0.72 -6.01 -1.33
C ILE A 99 -0.24 -7.41 -0.97
N GLY A 100 0.52 -8.03 -1.88
CA GLY A 100 1.15 -9.31 -1.62
C GLY A 100 2.27 -9.20 -0.58
N ARG A 101 3.30 -8.39 -0.89
CA ARG A 101 4.48 -8.21 -0.03
C ARG A 101 5.12 -6.82 -0.14
N THR A 102 5.37 -6.19 1.01
CA THR A 102 6.26 -5.04 1.11
C THR A 102 7.49 -5.38 1.95
N GLN A 103 8.69 -5.05 1.46
CA GLN A 103 9.93 -5.31 2.21
C GLN A 103 10.25 -4.16 3.17
N VAL A 104 10.46 -2.94 2.70
CA VAL A 104 10.92 -1.84 3.56
C VAL A 104 9.77 -0.95 4.04
N ASN A 105 9.23 -0.04 3.22
CA ASN A 105 8.25 0.95 3.67
C ASN A 105 6.97 0.93 2.83
N PHE A 106 5.82 0.82 3.51
CA PHE A 106 4.51 1.07 2.94
C PHE A 106 3.79 2.19 3.70
N ARG A 107 3.20 3.13 2.96
CA ARG A 107 2.31 4.16 3.50
C ARG A 107 1.01 4.19 2.69
N LEU A 108 -0.12 4.11 3.38
CA LEU A 108 -1.46 4.35 2.83
C LEU A 108 -2.19 5.35 3.71
N SER A 109 -2.77 6.39 3.10
CA SER A 109 -3.34 7.51 3.85
C SER A 109 -4.84 7.44 4.05
N ASN A 110 -5.59 6.97 3.05
CA ASN A 110 -7.03 6.74 3.12
C ASN A 110 -7.38 5.50 2.29
N ALA A 111 -8.17 4.58 2.86
CA ALA A 111 -8.79 3.53 2.07
C ALA A 111 -10.07 2.95 2.67
N ASN A 112 -10.99 2.48 1.82
CA ASN A 112 -12.17 1.77 2.32
C ASN A 112 -11.79 0.34 2.72
N ARG A 113 -11.05 -0.38 1.87
CA ARG A 113 -10.64 -1.76 2.14
C ARG A 113 -9.17 -1.99 1.82
N THR A 114 -8.44 -2.55 2.77
CA THR A 114 -7.02 -2.86 2.62
C THR A 114 -6.71 -4.30 3.01
N PHE A 115 -6.12 -5.06 2.10
CA PHE A 115 -5.57 -6.39 2.35
C PHE A 115 -4.05 -6.40 2.21
N ILE A 116 -3.35 -6.90 3.24
CA ILE A 116 -1.89 -7.00 3.25
C ILE A 116 -1.43 -8.42 3.61
N GLY A 117 -0.76 -9.06 2.66
CA GLY A 117 -0.22 -10.40 2.82
C GLY A 117 1.03 -10.49 3.70
N ARG A 118 1.98 -9.55 3.56
CA ARG A 118 3.17 -9.44 4.43
C ARG A 118 3.82 -8.07 4.33
N THR A 119 4.13 -7.47 5.48
CA THR A 119 5.09 -6.35 5.58
C THR A 119 6.27 -6.76 6.45
N GLN A 120 7.51 -6.51 5.99
CA GLN A 120 8.71 -6.86 6.75
C GLN A 120 9.14 -5.73 7.69
N VAL A 121 9.39 -4.52 7.20
CA VAL A 121 9.96 -3.46 8.06
C VAL A 121 8.90 -2.48 8.57
N ASN A 122 8.42 -1.54 7.75
CA ASN A 122 7.53 -0.47 8.20
C ASN A 122 6.19 -0.47 7.43
N LEU A 123 5.10 -0.52 8.17
CA LEU A 123 3.74 -0.30 7.69
C LEU A 123 3.14 0.93 8.37
N ARG A 124 2.61 1.87 7.58
CA ARG A 124 1.76 2.95 8.08
C ARG A 124 0.47 2.98 7.29
N LEU A 125 -0.64 2.85 8.00
CA LEU A 125 -1.99 2.94 7.47
C LEU A 125 -2.73 4.00 8.27
N SER A 126 -3.41 4.89 7.57
CA SER A 126 -4.26 5.91 8.16
C SER A 126 -5.63 5.85 7.49
N ASN A 127 -6.68 6.21 8.24
CA ASN A 127 -8.05 6.35 7.75
C ASN A 127 -8.49 5.17 6.87
N ALA A 128 -8.36 3.96 7.41
CA ALA A 128 -8.67 2.73 6.69
C ALA A 128 -9.94 2.11 7.26
N HIS A 129 -11.06 2.11 6.54
CA HIS A 129 -12.32 1.60 7.10
C HIS A 129 -12.20 0.11 7.49
N GLU A 130 -11.80 -0.76 6.57
CA GLU A 130 -11.53 -2.18 6.85
C GLU A 130 -10.08 -2.54 6.50
N THR A 131 -9.38 -3.16 7.44
CA THR A 131 -7.99 -3.59 7.24
C THR A 131 -7.79 -5.05 7.64
N PHE A 132 -7.25 -5.85 6.72
CA PHE A 132 -6.77 -7.20 6.98
C PHE A 132 -5.24 -7.30 6.80
N ILE A 133 -4.54 -7.71 7.85
CA ILE A 133 -3.09 -7.91 7.83
C ILE A 133 -2.77 -9.35 8.24
N ARG A 134 -2.23 -10.12 7.28
CA ARG A 134 -1.83 -11.51 7.53
C ARG A 134 -0.55 -11.62 8.36
N ARG A 135 0.40 -10.70 8.17
CA ARG A 135 1.66 -10.63 8.93
C ARG A 135 2.33 -9.26 8.83
N ALA A 136 2.52 -8.64 9.98
CA ALA A 136 3.43 -7.51 10.20
C ALA A 136 4.60 -7.98 11.05
N GLN A 137 5.85 -7.64 10.69
CA GLN A 137 7.03 -8.12 11.41
C GLN A 137 7.64 -7.06 12.33
N VAL A 138 8.16 -5.95 11.80
CA VAL A 138 8.92 -5.00 12.63
C VAL A 138 8.04 -3.87 13.17
N ASN A 139 7.77 -2.82 12.41
CA ASN A 139 7.02 -1.65 12.85
C ASN A 139 5.73 -1.51 12.07
N SER A 140 4.59 -1.44 12.75
CA SER A 140 3.30 -1.16 12.14
C SER A 140 2.54 -0.14 12.94
N ARG A 141 1.97 0.84 12.23
CA ARG A 141 1.05 1.83 12.78
C ARG A 141 -0.21 1.83 11.94
N LEU A 142 -1.34 1.59 12.58
CA LEU A 142 -2.67 1.72 11.99
C LEU A 142 -3.43 2.73 12.83
N SER A 143 -3.95 3.78 12.20
CA SER A 143 -4.69 4.85 12.87
C SER A 143 -6.02 5.11 12.18
N ASN A 144 -7.07 5.35 12.95
CA ASN A 144 -8.42 5.65 12.45
C ASN A 144 -8.94 4.50 11.57
N ALA A 145 -9.02 3.31 12.15
CA ALA A 145 -9.51 2.13 11.44
C ALA A 145 -10.85 1.68 12.00
N ASN A 146 -11.92 1.61 11.20
CA ASN A 146 -13.20 1.13 11.73
C ASN A 146 -13.07 -0.33 12.19
N GLU A 147 -12.56 -1.19 11.32
CA GLU A 147 -12.30 -2.60 11.62
C GLU A 147 -10.89 -3.03 11.22
N ALA A 148 -10.19 -3.69 12.15
CA ALA A 148 -8.83 -4.20 11.93
C ALA A 148 -8.71 -5.68 12.32
N PHE A 149 -8.41 -6.54 11.34
CA PHE A 149 -8.06 -7.94 11.56
C PHE A 149 -6.56 -8.17 11.35
N ILE A 150 -5.85 -8.56 12.40
CA ILE A 150 -4.41 -8.84 12.36
C ILE A 150 -4.12 -10.28 12.80
N ARG A 151 -3.60 -11.08 11.88
CA ARG A 151 -3.28 -12.48 12.17
C ARG A 151 -1.98 -12.67 12.95
N ARG A 152 -0.99 -11.80 12.72
CA ARG A 152 0.30 -11.80 13.44
C ARG A 152 1.00 -10.44 13.37
N ALA A 153 1.35 -9.89 14.53
CA ALA A 153 2.28 -8.78 14.73
C ALA A 153 3.44 -9.24 15.64
N GLN A 154 4.69 -8.81 15.40
CA GLN A 154 5.87 -9.42 16.06
C GLN A 154 6.80 -8.52 16.87
N VAL A 155 6.97 -7.22 16.59
CA VAL A 155 8.00 -6.40 17.29
C VAL A 155 7.48 -5.07 17.83
N LYS A 156 6.77 -4.30 17.01
CA LYS A 156 6.18 -3.02 17.42
C LYS A 156 4.92 -2.75 16.61
N PHE A 157 3.78 -2.83 17.28
CA PHE A 157 2.49 -2.59 16.65
C PHE A 157 1.72 -1.56 17.44
N CYS A 158 1.27 -0.51 16.77
CA CYS A 158 0.40 0.51 17.33
C CYS A 158 -0.90 0.53 16.53
N LEU A 159 -2.02 0.39 17.23
CA LEU A 159 -3.35 0.65 16.71
C LEU A 159 -3.99 1.74 17.54
N SER A 160 -4.51 2.77 16.87
CA SER A 160 -5.20 3.86 17.53
C SER A 160 -6.51 4.19 16.84
N ASN A 161 -7.52 4.58 17.62
CA ASN A 161 -8.84 5.01 17.12
C ASN A 161 -9.49 3.92 16.26
N ALA A 162 -9.78 2.77 16.88
CA ALA A 162 -10.40 1.65 16.18
C ALA A 162 -11.72 1.20 16.79
N ASN A 163 -12.78 1.10 16.01
CA ASN A 163 -14.06 0.64 16.57
C ASN A 163 -13.98 -0.86 16.92
N LYS A 164 -13.39 -1.68 16.04
CA LYS A 164 -13.15 -3.10 16.30
C LYS A 164 -11.75 -3.54 15.89
N ALA A 165 -11.10 -4.29 16.77
CA ALA A 165 -9.79 -4.88 16.53
C ALA A 165 -9.78 -6.36 16.92
N PHE A 166 -9.51 -7.23 15.95
CA PHE A 166 -9.24 -8.65 16.19
C PHE A 166 -7.77 -8.96 15.93
N ILE A 167 -7.04 -9.39 16.95
CA ILE A 167 -5.63 -9.76 16.85
C ILE A 167 -5.42 -11.19 17.31
N ARG A 168 -5.02 -12.07 16.38
CA ARG A 168 -4.79 -13.47 16.71
C ARG A 168 -3.52 -13.69 17.53
N ARG A 169 -2.44 -12.99 17.17
CA ARG A 169 -1.13 -13.06 17.84
C ARG A 169 -0.43 -11.71 17.78
N ALA A 170 -0.11 -11.15 18.94
CA ALA A 170 0.83 -10.06 19.08
C ALA A 170 2.06 -10.55 19.86
N GLN A 171 3.25 -10.17 19.43
CA GLN A 171 4.50 -10.37 20.16
C GLN A 171 5.19 -9.01 20.23
N ASP A 172 5.77 -8.70 21.37
CA ASP A 172 6.62 -7.55 21.67
C ASP A 172 5.99 -6.16 21.37
N ASN A 173 6.01 -5.27 22.38
CA ASN A 173 5.63 -3.86 22.30
C ASN A 173 4.36 -3.58 21.48
N PHE A 174 3.24 -4.13 21.95
CA PHE A 174 1.93 -3.89 21.39
C PHE A 174 1.25 -2.73 22.11
N ARG A 175 0.78 -1.72 21.36
CA ARG A 175 0.05 -0.58 21.90
C ARG A 175 -1.30 -0.45 21.23
N LEU A 176 -2.33 -0.33 22.05
CA LEU A 176 -3.69 -0.02 21.63
C LEU A 176 -4.19 1.19 22.41
N SER A 177 -4.80 2.13 21.71
CA SER A 177 -5.39 3.33 22.31
C SER A 177 -6.70 3.70 21.63
N ASN A 178 -7.72 4.06 22.39
CA ASN A 178 -9.03 4.48 21.87
C ASN A 178 -9.63 3.40 20.96
N ALA A 179 -9.83 2.21 21.50
CA ALA A 179 -10.51 1.14 20.78
C ALA A 179 -11.75 0.69 21.54
N ASN A 180 -12.91 0.64 20.86
CA ASN A 180 -14.18 0.30 21.50
C ASN A 180 -14.29 -1.21 21.71
N GLY A 181 -13.96 -2.01 20.69
CA GLY A 181 -14.02 -3.47 20.73
C GLY A 181 -12.67 -4.10 20.42
N VAL A 182 -12.14 -4.92 21.34
CA VAL A 182 -10.80 -5.50 21.21
C VAL A 182 -10.82 -6.97 21.60
N LEU A 183 -10.42 -7.84 20.67
CA LEU A 183 -10.21 -9.25 20.94
C LEU A 183 -8.77 -9.65 20.58
N ILE A 184 -7.98 -10.01 21.60
CA ILE A 184 -6.61 -10.50 21.41
C ILE A 184 -6.52 -11.94 21.90
N ARG A 185 -6.23 -12.89 20.99
CA ARG A 185 -6.16 -14.33 21.36
C ARG A 185 -4.87 -14.72 22.08
N ARG A 186 -3.74 -14.13 21.73
CA ARG A 186 -2.43 -14.39 22.35
C ARG A 186 -1.54 -13.16 22.29
N THR A 187 -0.96 -12.80 23.42
CA THR A 187 0.09 -11.79 23.56
C THR A 187 1.35 -12.44 24.12
N HIS A 188 2.52 -11.95 23.71
CA HIS A 188 3.79 -12.33 24.31
C HIS A 188 4.55 -11.04 24.62
N ILE A 189 4.58 -10.68 25.91
CA ILE A 189 5.36 -9.62 26.59
C ILE A 189 5.09 -8.16 26.12
N ASN A 190 5.03 -7.21 27.08
CA ASN A 190 4.90 -5.76 26.92
C ASN A 190 3.73 -5.27 26.03
N SER A 191 2.50 -5.57 26.45
CA SER A 191 1.29 -4.95 25.90
C SER A 191 0.81 -3.81 26.78
N HIS A 192 0.67 -2.61 26.21
CA HIS A 192 -0.01 -1.49 26.86
C HIS A 192 -1.36 -1.27 26.17
N LEU A 193 -2.44 -1.50 26.91
CA LEU A 193 -3.82 -1.29 26.47
C LEU A 193 -4.33 -0.05 27.21
N GLY A 194 -4.29 1.12 26.55
CA GLY A 194 -4.74 2.38 27.13
C GLY A 194 -6.17 2.71 26.71
N GLY A 195 -7.05 2.96 27.67
CA GLY A 195 -8.38 3.54 27.45
C GLY A 195 -9.29 2.75 26.51
N THR A 196 -9.98 1.75 27.05
CA THR A 196 -11.26 1.30 26.51
C THR A 196 -12.32 2.28 27.03
N ASN A 197 -12.99 3.00 26.13
CA ASN A 197 -14.23 3.71 26.48
C ASN A 197 -15.40 2.74 26.40
#